data_AF-A0A4Q2RBH6-F1
#
_entry.id   AF-A0A4Q2RBH6-F1
#
_cell.length_a   1.000
_cell.length_b   1.000
_cell.length_c   1.000
_cell.angle_alpha   90.00
_cell.angle_beta   90.00
_cell.angle_gamma   90.00
#
_symmetry.space_group_name_H-M   'P 1'
#
loop_
_entity.id
_entity.type
_entity.pdbx_description
1 polymer ?
#
loop_
_entity_poly.entity_id
_entity_poly.type
_entity_poly.pdbx_seq_one_letter_code
_entity_poly.pdbx_strand_id
1 'polypeptide(L)'
;MMIESAIQAELSANIVEIAVGSSGVSAADVASLHRHLFADGSLDRTEAEALFDLERAALSRCEAWTAFFVQAVTDHVVWGERPTGRLDEGQAEWLLAQVDMTRTPAAFAVLVNVIDEAQSLPSWFAGAVKARAVAGWPGVSRGEGAVSRPLRRAA
;
A
#
# COMPACT_ATOMS: atom_id res chain seq x y z
N MET A 1 -9.60 0.39 23.55
CA MET A 1 -10.59 -0.72 23.46
C MET A 1 -11.97 -0.37 22.89
N MET A 2 -12.70 0.68 23.33
CA MET A 2 -13.96 1.07 22.62
C MET A 2 -13.77 2.12 21.51
N ILE A 3 -12.72 2.95 21.59
CA ILE A 3 -12.45 4.00 20.59
C ILE A 3 -11.79 3.40 19.33
N GLU A 4 -10.73 2.59 19.49
CA GLU A 4 -10.07 1.87 18.37
C GLU A 4 -11.08 1.03 17.56
N SER A 5 -12.00 0.31 18.21
CA SER A 5 -13.01 -0.52 17.52
C SER A 5 -14.04 0.30 16.72
N ALA A 6 -14.33 1.54 17.13
CA ALA A 6 -15.27 2.40 16.42
C ALA A 6 -14.62 3.03 15.19
N ILE A 7 -13.33 3.37 15.29
CA ILE A 7 -12.58 4.00 14.21
C ILE A 7 -12.25 2.98 13.10
N GLN A 8 -11.86 1.74 13.45
CA GLN A 8 -11.69 0.63 12.50
C GLN A 8 -12.98 0.35 11.68
N ALA A 9 -14.15 0.46 12.32
CA ALA A 9 -15.44 0.29 11.65
C ALA A 9 -15.75 1.43 10.66
N GLU A 10 -15.36 2.67 10.99
CA GLU A 10 -15.54 3.83 10.11
C GLU A 10 -14.62 3.76 8.88
N LEU A 11 -13.36 3.33 9.02
CA LEU A 11 -12.44 3.16 7.90
C LEU A 11 -12.90 2.05 6.95
N SER A 12 -13.32 0.90 7.49
CA SER A 12 -13.89 -0.20 6.70
C SER A 12 -15.14 0.23 5.94
N ALA A 13 -16.04 0.99 6.58
CA ALA A 13 -17.25 1.50 5.92
C ALA A 13 -16.93 2.49 4.80
N ASN A 14 -15.96 3.39 5.02
CA ASN A 14 -15.52 4.37 4.03
C ASN A 14 -14.88 3.69 2.80
N ILE A 15 -14.04 2.66 3.00
CA ILE A 15 -13.46 1.89 1.90
C ILE A 15 -14.55 1.19 1.07
N VAL A 16 -15.53 0.57 1.74
CA VAL A 16 -16.68 -0.05 1.06
C VAL A 16 -17.53 0.97 0.32
N GLU A 17 -17.77 2.15 0.92
CA GLU A 17 -18.52 3.23 0.28
C GLU A 17 -17.83 3.72 -0.99
N ILE A 18 -16.50 3.92 -0.96
CA ILE A 18 -15.72 4.28 -2.15
C ILE A 18 -15.80 3.17 -3.21
N ALA A 19 -15.69 1.90 -2.80
CA ALA A 19 -15.72 0.76 -3.70
C ALA A 19 -17.09 0.56 -4.38
N VAL A 20 -18.18 0.87 -3.68
CA VAL A 20 -19.56 0.63 -4.16
C VAL A 20 -20.18 1.87 -4.80
N GLY A 21 -19.83 3.07 -4.35
CA GLY A 21 -20.52 4.31 -4.67
C GLY A 21 -19.88 5.20 -5.75
N SER A 22 -18.59 5.02 -6.05
CA SER A 22 -17.84 5.99 -6.85
C SER A 22 -17.30 5.41 -8.16
N SER A 23 -17.42 6.17 -9.26
CA SER A 23 -16.76 5.87 -10.54
C SER A 23 -15.24 6.15 -10.52
N GLY A 24 -14.69 6.54 -9.37
CA GLY A 24 -13.32 7.03 -9.22
C GLY A 24 -12.97 7.31 -7.76
N VAL A 25 -11.69 7.24 -7.42
CA VAL A 25 -11.18 7.70 -6.11
C VAL A 25 -10.78 9.17 -6.22
N SER A 26 -11.54 10.04 -5.54
CA SER A 26 -11.33 11.48 -5.56
C SER A 26 -10.26 11.94 -4.56
N ALA A 27 -9.82 13.20 -4.65
CA ALA A 27 -8.91 13.78 -3.67
C ALA A 27 -9.56 13.92 -2.27
N ALA A 28 -10.89 14.09 -2.22
CA ALA A 28 -11.62 14.13 -0.96
C ALA A 28 -11.63 12.76 -0.26
N ASP A 29 -11.75 11.69 -1.04
CA ASP A 29 -11.69 10.31 -0.53
C ASP A 29 -10.30 10.02 0.05
N VAL A 30 -9.24 10.37 -0.68
CA VAL A 30 -7.85 10.25 -0.19
C VAL A 30 -7.65 11.05 1.10
N ALA A 31 -8.14 12.29 1.16
CA ALA A 31 -8.05 13.11 2.37
C ALA A 31 -8.83 12.51 3.54
N SER A 32 -9.98 11.88 3.28
CA SER A 32 -10.76 11.17 4.30
C SER A 32 -10.00 9.96 4.82
N LEU A 33 -9.46 9.12 3.95
CA LEU A 33 -8.64 7.96 4.32
C LEU A 33 -7.40 8.38 5.12
N HIS A 34 -6.71 9.44 4.68
CA HIS A 34 -5.56 9.99 5.42
C HIS A 34 -5.92 10.40 6.85
N ARG A 35 -7.04 11.09 7.05
CA ARG A 35 -7.48 11.52 8.39
C ARG A 35 -7.71 10.32 9.32
N HIS A 36 -8.24 9.21 8.80
CA HIS A 36 -8.43 7.99 9.59
C HIS A 36 -7.10 7.37 9.99
N LEU A 37 -6.14 7.23 9.06
CA LEU A 37 -4.80 6.72 9.38
C LEU A 37 -4.06 7.57 10.42
N PHE A 38 -4.23 8.89 10.38
CA PHE A 38 -3.66 9.78 11.40
C PHE A 38 -4.34 9.67 12.77
N ALA A 39 -5.61 9.24 12.84
CA ALA A 39 -6.40 9.20 14.07
C ALA A 39 -6.25 7.86 14.82
N ASP A 40 -6.30 6.73 14.11
CA ASP A 40 -6.27 5.38 14.72
C ASP A 40 -4.87 4.75 14.71
N GLY A 41 -4.03 5.14 13.75
CA GLY A 41 -2.72 4.55 13.52
C GLY A 41 -2.65 3.75 12.22
N SER A 42 -1.79 2.74 12.21
CA SER A 42 -1.52 1.89 11.04
C SER A 42 -2.76 1.11 10.61
N LEU A 43 -2.91 0.87 9.31
CA LEU A 43 -3.91 -0.06 8.78
C LEU A 43 -3.80 -1.43 9.43
N ASP A 44 -4.92 -2.15 9.51
CA ASP A 44 -4.92 -3.59 9.74
C ASP A 44 -4.78 -4.39 8.42
N ARG A 45 -4.72 -5.73 8.54
CA ARG A 45 -4.60 -6.63 7.37
C ARG A 45 -5.79 -6.50 6.43
N THR A 46 -7.00 -6.42 6.98
CA THR A 46 -8.26 -6.37 6.23
C THR A 46 -8.36 -5.07 5.43
N GLU A 47 -7.99 -3.96 6.04
CA GLU A 47 -8.00 -2.65 5.43
C GLU A 47 -6.94 -2.53 4.33
N ALA A 48 -5.75 -3.10 4.55
CA ALA A 48 -4.72 -3.18 3.52
C ALA A 48 -5.20 -4.00 2.30
N GLU A 49 -5.87 -5.13 2.52
CA GLU A 49 -6.48 -5.93 1.45
C GLU A 49 -7.57 -5.15 0.70
N ALA A 50 -8.38 -4.38 1.43
CA ALA A 50 -9.42 -3.55 0.83
C ALA A 50 -8.84 -2.39 -0.01
N LEU A 51 -7.69 -1.82 0.37
CA LEU A 51 -6.95 -0.89 -0.48
C LEU A 51 -6.42 -1.56 -1.76
N PHE A 52 -5.96 -2.81 -1.68
CA PHE A 52 -5.59 -3.58 -2.88
C PHE A 52 -6.81 -3.87 -3.77
N ASP A 53 -7.99 -4.15 -3.20
CA ASP A 53 -9.24 -4.27 -3.96
C ASP A 53 -9.61 -2.97 -4.67
N LEU A 54 -9.49 -1.83 -4.00
CA LEU A 54 -9.66 -0.51 -4.62
C LEU A 54 -8.63 -0.27 -5.73
N GLU A 55 -7.37 -0.72 -5.55
CA GLU A 55 -6.35 -0.67 -6.60
C GLU A 55 -6.68 -1.57 -7.80
N ARG A 56 -7.33 -2.71 -7.58
CA ARG A 56 -7.79 -3.63 -8.63
C ARG A 56 -9.03 -3.16 -9.37
N ALA A 57 -9.91 -2.41 -8.72
CA ALA A 57 -11.21 -2.00 -9.28
C ALA A 57 -11.12 -1.10 -10.53
N ALA A 58 -9.91 -0.76 -11.00
CA ALA A 58 -9.66 0.00 -12.24
C ALA A 58 -10.47 1.31 -12.35
N LEU A 59 -10.74 1.93 -11.20
CA LEU A 59 -11.47 3.19 -11.09
C LEU A 59 -10.62 4.38 -11.58
N SER A 60 -11.28 5.49 -11.96
CA SER A 60 -10.57 6.75 -12.23
C SER A 60 -9.89 7.25 -10.95
N ARG A 61 -8.56 7.41 -10.93
CA ARG A 61 -7.81 7.79 -9.72
C ARG A 61 -7.36 9.25 -9.79
N CYS A 62 -7.43 9.95 -8.67
CA CYS A 62 -6.73 11.23 -8.52
C CYS A 62 -5.21 11.03 -8.42
N GLU A 63 -4.43 12.07 -8.72
CA GLU A 63 -2.96 12.02 -8.70
C GLU A 63 -2.37 11.63 -7.33
N ALA A 64 -3.07 11.99 -6.25
CA ALA A 64 -2.64 11.72 -4.88
C ALA A 64 -2.79 10.25 -4.46
N TRP A 65 -3.62 9.47 -5.17
CA TRP A 65 -3.93 8.08 -4.77
C TRP A 65 -2.69 7.20 -4.71
N THR A 66 -1.85 7.22 -5.74
CA THR A 66 -0.67 6.34 -5.82
C THR A 66 0.27 6.57 -4.64
N ALA A 67 0.55 7.83 -4.30
CA ALA A 67 1.42 8.17 -3.18
C ALA A 67 0.82 7.69 -1.85
N PHE A 68 -0.49 7.92 -1.66
CA PHE A 68 -1.21 7.46 -0.47
C PHE A 68 -1.16 5.94 -0.34
N PHE A 69 -1.56 5.21 -1.38
CA PHE A 69 -1.61 3.75 -1.39
C PHE A 69 -0.26 3.12 -1.07
N VAL A 70 0.81 3.61 -1.71
CA VAL A 70 2.18 3.12 -1.48
C VAL A 70 2.59 3.32 -0.03
N GLN A 71 2.37 4.52 0.52
CA GLN A 71 2.75 4.84 1.90
C GLN A 71 1.91 4.07 2.90
N ALA A 72 0.59 4.02 2.75
CA ALA A 72 -0.31 3.35 3.67
C ALA A 72 -0.02 1.84 3.79
N VAL A 73 0.20 1.15 2.65
CA VAL A 73 0.57 -0.27 2.67
C VAL A 73 1.98 -0.49 3.21
N THR A 74 2.94 0.41 2.93
CA THR A 74 4.29 0.32 3.52
C THR A 74 4.23 0.48 5.04
N ASP A 75 3.46 1.45 5.53
CA ASP A 75 3.24 1.67 6.96
C ASP A 75 2.64 0.45 7.64
N HIS A 76 1.64 -0.17 7.03
CA HIS A 76 1.08 -1.43 7.54
C HIS A 76 2.14 -2.53 7.66
N VAL A 77 2.89 -2.76 6.59
CA VAL A 77 3.76 -3.92 6.47
C VAL A 77 5.06 -3.76 7.25
N VAL A 78 5.65 -2.57 7.24
CA VAL A 78 6.97 -2.31 7.85
C VAL A 78 6.82 -1.79 9.27
N TRP A 79 5.79 -0.99 9.54
CA TRP A 79 5.66 -0.24 10.79
C TRP A 79 4.44 -0.66 11.65
N GLY A 80 3.55 -1.52 11.13
CA GLY A 80 2.29 -1.89 11.81
C GLY A 80 2.45 -2.87 12.96
N GLU A 81 3.41 -3.80 12.89
CA GLU A 81 3.63 -4.80 13.94
C GLU A 81 4.97 -4.63 14.64
N ARG A 82 5.00 -4.82 15.96
CA ARG A 82 6.24 -4.83 16.75
C ARG A 82 6.88 -6.22 16.68
N PRO A 83 8.20 -6.35 16.43
CA PRO A 83 9.18 -5.28 16.26
C PRO A 83 9.10 -4.59 14.89
N THR A 84 8.98 -3.26 14.90
CA THR A 84 8.81 -2.46 13.69
C THR A 84 10.10 -2.34 12.88
N GLY A 85 9.98 -1.94 11.62
CA GLY A 85 11.09 -1.81 10.67
C GLY A 85 11.50 -3.13 10.03
N ARG A 86 10.69 -4.18 10.15
CA ARG A 86 11.01 -5.52 9.63
C ARG A 86 9.84 -6.05 8.83
N LEU A 87 10.17 -6.66 7.69
CA LEU A 87 9.29 -7.55 6.95
C LEU A 87 9.62 -9.00 7.34
N ASP A 88 8.66 -9.75 7.85
CA ASP A 88 8.82 -11.20 8.06
C ASP A 88 8.48 -12.03 6.81
N GLU A 89 8.71 -13.34 6.89
CA GLU A 89 8.45 -14.29 5.80
C GLU A 89 6.97 -14.30 5.37
N GLY A 90 6.04 -14.36 6.32
CA GLY A 90 4.61 -14.45 6.02
C GLY A 90 4.05 -13.14 5.46
N GLN A 91 4.51 -12.00 5.99
CA GLN A 91 4.19 -10.68 5.46
C GLN A 91 4.73 -10.49 4.04
N ALA A 92 5.97 -10.96 3.78
CA ALA A 92 6.57 -10.90 2.45
C ALA A 92 5.80 -11.74 1.42
N GLU A 93 5.43 -12.97 1.78
CA GLU A 93 4.63 -13.86 0.94
C GLU A 93 3.25 -13.26 0.65
N TRP A 94 2.56 -12.76 1.68
CA TRP A 94 1.27 -12.10 1.54
C TRP A 94 1.35 -10.86 0.64
N LEU A 95 2.35 -10.00 0.86
CA LEU A 95 2.51 -8.77 0.08
C LEU A 95 2.75 -9.09 -1.39
N LEU A 96 3.60 -10.07 -1.69
CA LEU A 96 3.83 -10.49 -3.07
C LEU A 96 2.57 -11.07 -3.70
N ALA A 97 1.79 -11.88 -2.98
CA ALA A 97 0.52 -12.39 -3.49
C ALA A 97 -0.45 -11.26 -3.85
N GLN A 98 -0.63 -10.27 -2.96
CA GLN A 98 -1.50 -9.11 -3.23
C GLN A 98 -1.02 -8.30 -4.43
N VAL A 99 0.29 -8.04 -4.52
CA VAL A 99 0.87 -7.28 -5.64
C VAL A 99 0.74 -8.06 -6.96
N ASP A 100 0.94 -9.37 -6.94
CA ASP A 100 0.80 -10.25 -8.12
C ASP A 100 -0.64 -10.39 -8.59
N MET A 101 -1.63 -10.34 -7.69
CA MET A 101 -3.04 -10.27 -8.04
C MET A 101 -3.43 -8.90 -8.63
N THR A 102 -2.79 -7.83 -8.14
CA THR A 102 -3.17 -6.45 -8.49
C THR A 102 -2.53 -5.97 -9.80
N ARG A 103 -1.25 -6.31 -10.03
CA ARG A 103 -0.53 -6.06 -11.31
C ARG A 103 -0.57 -4.61 -11.83
N THR A 104 -0.63 -3.62 -10.95
CA THR A 104 -0.56 -2.20 -11.33
C THR A 104 0.83 -1.59 -11.04
N PRO A 105 1.16 -0.43 -11.62
CA PRO A 105 2.38 0.30 -11.27
C PRO A 105 2.41 0.73 -9.80
N ALA A 106 1.27 1.11 -9.21
CA ALA A 106 1.20 1.49 -7.80
C ALA A 106 1.50 0.29 -6.89
N ALA A 107 0.95 -0.89 -7.20
CA ALA A 107 1.26 -2.13 -6.47
C ALA A 107 2.76 -2.49 -6.56
N PHE A 108 3.40 -2.27 -7.70
CA PHE A 108 4.85 -2.47 -7.80
C PHE A 108 5.65 -1.44 -7.00
N ALA A 109 5.21 -0.18 -6.99
CA ALA A 109 5.84 0.87 -6.22
C ALA A 109 5.81 0.58 -4.70
N VAL A 110 4.80 -0.13 -4.19
CA VAL A 110 4.80 -0.65 -2.81
C VAL A 110 6.02 -1.54 -2.55
N LEU A 111 6.31 -2.49 -3.44
CA LEU A 111 7.46 -3.40 -3.28
C LEU A 111 8.79 -2.65 -3.22
N VAL A 112 8.95 -1.65 -4.09
CA VAL A 112 10.16 -0.83 -4.13
C VAL A 112 10.28 0.00 -2.85
N ASN A 113 9.18 0.60 -2.39
CA ASN A 113 9.17 1.42 -1.19
C ASN A 113 9.45 0.58 0.08
N VAL A 114 8.88 -0.62 0.17
CA VAL A 114 9.17 -1.56 1.27
C VAL A 114 10.65 -1.96 1.30
N ILE A 115 11.30 -2.16 0.14
CA ILE A 115 12.74 -2.45 0.09
C ILE A 115 13.57 -1.26 0.61
N ASP A 116 13.15 -0.03 0.32
CA ASP A 116 13.87 1.19 0.73
C ASP A 116 13.67 1.50 2.23
N GLU A 117 12.46 1.28 2.76
CA GLU A 117 12.12 1.65 4.13
C GLU A 117 12.42 0.57 5.18
N ALA A 118 12.35 -0.71 4.83
CA ALA A 118 12.53 -1.79 5.79
C ALA A 118 14.00 -1.92 6.22
N GLN A 119 14.24 -2.02 7.52
CA GLN A 119 15.57 -2.24 8.10
C GLN A 119 16.00 -3.71 7.99
N SER A 120 15.03 -4.63 7.90
CA SER A 120 15.26 -6.05 7.74
C SER A 120 14.18 -6.67 6.84
N LEU A 121 14.62 -7.52 5.92
CA LEU A 121 13.81 -8.18 4.90
C LEU A 121 14.25 -9.65 4.78
N PRO A 122 13.37 -10.58 4.36
CA PRO A 122 13.79 -11.92 3.98
C PRO A 122 14.79 -11.85 2.83
N SER A 123 15.87 -12.64 2.91
CA SER A 123 16.99 -12.57 1.94
C SER A 123 16.57 -12.79 0.49
N TRP A 124 15.48 -13.53 0.26
CA TRP A 124 14.94 -13.83 -1.07
C TRP A 124 14.04 -12.70 -1.62
N PHE A 125 13.53 -11.81 -0.78
CA PHE A 125 12.49 -10.85 -1.14
C PHE A 125 12.93 -9.90 -2.26
N ALA A 126 14.09 -9.25 -2.12
CA ALA A 126 14.61 -8.34 -3.15
C ALA A 126 14.87 -9.05 -4.49
N GLY A 127 15.31 -10.31 -4.46
CA GLY A 127 15.47 -11.14 -5.66
C GLY A 127 14.13 -11.42 -6.34
N ALA A 128 13.10 -11.71 -5.55
CA ALA A 128 11.74 -11.93 -6.04
C ALA A 128 11.12 -10.66 -6.66
N VAL A 129 11.35 -9.48 -6.08
CA VAL A 129 10.93 -8.19 -6.67
C VAL A 129 11.65 -7.92 -7.98
N LYS A 130 12.97 -8.15 -8.05
CA LYS A 130 13.76 -7.98 -9.27
C LYS A 130 13.30 -8.91 -10.40
N ALA A 131 12.96 -10.17 -10.09
CA ALA A 131 12.44 -11.11 -11.07
C ALA A 131 11.15 -10.60 -11.75
N ARG A 132 10.26 -9.96 -10.97
CA ARG A 132 9.01 -9.35 -11.48
C ARG A 132 9.27 -8.16 -12.41
N ALA A 133 10.24 -7.31 -12.09
CA ALA A 133 10.63 -6.21 -12.99
C ALA A 133 11.16 -6.73 -14.33
N VAL A 134 11.99 -7.79 -14.31
CA VAL A 134 12.57 -8.39 -15.53
C VAL A 134 11.50 -9.10 -16.37
N ALA A 135 10.48 -9.69 -15.74
CA ALA A 135 9.37 -10.35 -16.40
C ALA A 135 8.40 -9.40 -17.14
N GLY A 136 8.62 -8.08 -17.08
CA GLY A 136 7.83 -7.09 -17.81
C GLY A 136 6.56 -6.68 -17.07
N TRP A 137 6.72 -6.18 -15.84
CA TRP A 137 5.59 -5.69 -15.05
C TRP A 137 4.86 -4.52 -15.75
N PRO A 138 3.52 -4.50 -15.79
CA PRO A 138 2.76 -3.44 -16.46
C PRO A 138 3.13 -2.04 -15.94
N GLY A 139 3.46 -1.13 -16.86
CA GLY A 139 3.82 0.25 -16.55
C GLY A 139 5.15 0.45 -15.82
N VAL A 140 5.94 -0.61 -15.60
CA VAL A 140 7.33 -0.51 -15.15
C VAL A 140 8.20 -0.62 -16.39
N SER A 141 8.65 0.53 -16.89
CA SER A 141 9.62 0.57 -17.98
C SER A 141 10.89 -0.16 -17.55
N ARG A 142 11.46 -0.98 -18.44
CA ARG A 142 12.78 -1.58 -18.27
C ARG A 142 13.83 -0.46 -18.19
N GLY A 143 14.05 0.05 -16.97
CA GLY A 143 15.15 0.91 -16.57
C GLY A 143 15.50 2.06 -17.50
N GLU A 144 14.72 3.16 -17.46
CA GLU A 144 15.26 4.50 -17.69
C GLU A 144 14.27 5.55 -17.12
N GLY A 145 14.68 6.21 -16.04
CA GLY A 145 14.12 7.49 -15.61
C GLY A 145 12.74 7.49 -14.94
N ALA A 146 12.65 7.04 -13.69
CA ALA A 146 11.75 7.63 -12.68
C ALA A 146 12.00 6.95 -11.32
N VAL A 147 13.17 7.20 -10.73
CA VAL A 147 13.32 6.99 -9.28
C VAL A 147 12.60 8.16 -8.63
N SER A 148 11.28 8.01 -8.44
CA SER A 148 10.53 8.93 -7.59
C SER A 148 11.16 8.87 -6.21
N ARG A 149 11.68 10.03 -5.81
CA ARG A 149 12.33 10.33 -4.54
C ARG A 149 11.54 9.69 -3.38
N PRO A 150 12.19 8.99 -2.43
CA PRO A 150 11.47 8.46 -1.28
C PRO A 150 10.74 9.61 -0.59
N LEU A 151 9.46 9.40 -0.31
CA LEU A 151 8.63 10.31 0.47
C LEU A 151 9.14 10.25 1.91
N ARG A 152 10.25 10.94 2.18
CA ARG A 152 10.73 11.12 3.55
C ARG A 152 9.58 11.67 4.38
N ARG A 153 9.28 10.99 5.50
CA ARG A 153 8.52 11.55 6.62
C ARG A 153 8.98 12.98 6.86
N ALA A 154 8.13 13.95 6.54
CA ALA A 154 8.23 15.26 7.16
C ALA A 154 7.95 15.03 8.65
N ALA A 155 8.98 15.29 9.45
CA ALA A 155 8.94 15.23 10.91
C ALA A 155 7.94 16.24 11.50
#